data_AF-A0A7C3CVJ8-F1
#
_entry.id   AF-A0A7C3CVJ8-F1
#
_cell.length_a   1.000
_cell.length_b   1.000
_cell.length_c   1.000
_cell.angle_alpha   90.00
_cell.angle_beta   90.00
_cell.angle_gamma   90.00
#
_symmetry.space_group_name_H-M   'P 1'
#
loop_
_entity.id
_entity.type
_entity.pdbx_description
1 polymer ?
#
loop_
_entity_poly.entity_id
_entity_poly.type
_entity_poly.pdbx_seq_one_letter_code
_entity_poly.pdbx_strand_id
1 'polypeptide(L)'
;MTDYYQILGVERDAIAGTRKAFKELVDGTLRVQIDIEPRNKAQFHKLFPEIDMPIAIAPLKTGQPETKGSWPGDILHTEGKAADQAVELLGSFGDEARQLRQSSFFRRPEVWAAIGTDAEFQEWCRHQKCIVCGDGDWLDGELYNQAAHVRRVSEGAGTSIKPAYSTVSLCTTDHILEQHQHGETAAYRKYLTMKLGNERQVTLQEAKDWFDRRRIEAVQQWAWETLKAELGCESWKQVYPPDLLKWAEAHKVAATASGGLTMPRRYYDTYPERPARIES
;
A
#
# COMPACT_ATOMS: atom_id res chain seq x y z
N MET A 1 -36.87 -21.81 -10.57
CA MET A 1 -35.46 -21.44 -10.31
C MET A 1 -35.36 -21.10 -8.84
N THR A 2 -34.86 -22.04 -8.06
CA THR A 2 -34.68 -21.91 -6.62
C THR A 2 -33.37 -21.16 -6.40
N ASP A 3 -33.41 -20.05 -5.69
CA ASP A 3 -32.25 -19.19 -5.41
C ASP A 3 -31.16 -20.01 -4.68
N TYR A 4 -29.95 -20.07 -5.22
CA TYR A 4 -28.80 -20.82 -4.67
C TYR A 4 -28.47 -20.47 -3.21
N TYR A 5 -28.93 -19.30 -2.74
CA TYR A 5 -28.77 -18.85 -1.35
C TYR A 5 -29.62 -19.62 -0.33
N GLN A 6 -30.67 -20.33 -0.74
CA GLN A 6 -31.42 -21.22 0.17
C GLN A 6 -30.61 -22.44 0.61
N ILE A 7 -29.57 -22.83 -0.14
CA ILE A 7 -28.81 -24.06 0.11
C ILE A 7 -27.79 -23.89 1.26
N LEU A 8 -27.40 -22.65 1.59
CA LEU A 8 -26.38 -22.37 2.62
C LEU A 8 -26.94 -21.82 3.94
N GLY A 9 -28.26 -21.63 4.07
CA GLY A 9 -28.88 -21.16 5.32
C GLY A 9 -28.44 -19.76 5.80
N VAL A 10 -27.72 -19.00 4.98
CA VAL A 10 -27.29 -17.64 5.31
C VAL A 10 -28.46 -16.69 5.09
N GLU A 11 -29.10 -16.27 6.19
CA GLU A 11 -30.09 -15.20 6.14
C GLU A 11 -29.41 -13.90 5.71
N ARG A 12 -30.04 -13.18 4.77
CA ARG A 12 -29.56 -11.87 4.32
C ARG A 12 -30.24 -10.79 5.17
N ASP A 13 -29.45 -10.06 5.93
CA ASP A 13 -29.90 -8.97 6.80
C ASP A 13 -30.07 -7.62 6.09
N ALA A 14 -29.87 -7.59 4.77
CA ALA A 14 -30.00 -6.39 3.96
C ALA A 14 -30.57 -6.68 2.57
N ILE A 15 -31.18 -5.65 1.98
CA ILE A 15 -31.69 -5.64 0.62
C ILE A 15 -31.17 -4.42 -0.13
N ALA A 16 -30.90 -4.59 -1.42
CA ALA A 16 -30.54 -3.49 -2.30
C ALA A 16 -31.79 -2.87 -2.92
N GLY A 17 -31.79 -1.54 -3.03
CA GLY A 17 -32.81 -0.77 -3.72
C GLY A 17 -32.18 0.38 -4.49
N THR A 18 -32.91 0.89 -5.48
CA THR A 18 -32.46 2.05 -6.27
C THR A 18 -33.17 3.31 -5.77
N ARG A 19 -32.41 4.30 -5.30
CA ARG A 19 -32.94 5.63 -5.01
C ARG A 19 -33.39 6.30 -6.31
N LYS A 20 -34.66 6.66 -6.44
CA LYS A 20 -35.22 7.32 -7.63
C LYS A 20 -35.30 8.83 -7.44
N ALA A 21 -36.38 9.29 -6.81
CA ALA A 21 -36.66 10.69 -6.57
C ALA A 21 -36.55 11.00 -5.07
N PHE A 22 -36.34 12.27 -4.75
CA PHE A 22 -36.51 12.77 -3.39
C PHE A 22 -37.22 14.11 -3.42
N LYS A 23 -37.90 14.44 -2.32
CA LYS A 23 -38.57 15.72 -2.09
C LYS A 23 -38.33 16.16 -0.66
N GLU A 24 -37.93 17.41 -0.49
CA GLU A 24 -37.84 18.06 0.82
C GLU A 24 -39.21 18.67 1.18
N LEU A 25 -39.63 18.46 2.42
CA LEU A 25 -40.87 18.99 2.98
C LEU A 25 -40.60 20.34 3.68
N VAL A 26 -41.66 21.07 4.03
CA VAL A 26 -41.56 22.42 4.63
C VAL A 26 -40.86 22.42 5.98
N ASP A 27 -40.92 21.30 6.70
CA ASP A 27 -40.25 21.07 7.98
C ASP A 27 -38.77 20.63 7.84
N GLY A 28 -38.24 20.56 6.60
CA GLY A 28 -36.89 20.09 6.31
C GLY A 28 -36.77 18.56 6.21
N THR A 29 -37.87 17.82 6.37
CA THR A 29 -37.85 16.36 6.25
C THR A 29 -37.64 15.94 4.79
N LEU A 30 -36.69 15.03 4.55
CA LEU A 30 -36.45 14.44 3.23
C LEU A 30 -37.30 13.18 3.02
N ARG A 31 -38.18 13.22 2.03
CA ARG A 31 -38.90 12.04 1.54
C ARG A 31 -38.17 11.45 0.34
N VAL A 32 -37.69 10.21 0.47
CA VAL A 32 -36.98 9.49 -0.60
C VAL A 32 -37.84 8.34 -1.14
N GLN A 33 -37.87 8.16 -2.46
CA GLN A 33 -38.46 6.99 -3.09
C GLN A 33 -37.36 5.98 -3.44
N ILE A 34 -37.51 4.75 -2.92
CA ILE A 34 -36.60 3.64 -3.16
C ILE A 34 -37.38 2.53 -3.86
N ASP A 35 -36.95 2.19 -5.07
CA ASP A 35 -37.53 1.06 -5.80
C ASP A 35 -36.80 -0.23 -5.41
N ILE A 36 -37.58 -1.22 -5.00
CA ILE A 36 -37.09 -2.57 -4.69
C ILE A 36 -37.40 -3.46 -5.88
N GLU A 37 -36.39 -4.15 -6.39
CA GLU A 37 -36.57 -5.07 -7.52
C GLU A 37 -37.51 -6.23 -7.14
N PRO A 38 -38.35 -6.72 -8.07
CA PRO A 38 -39.33 -7.78 -7.78
C PRO A 38 -38.74 -9.03 -7.12
N ARG A 39 -37.49 -9.39 -7.45
CA ARG A 39 -36.78 -10.52 -6.83
C ARG A 39 -36.55 -10.37 -5.33
N ASN A 40 -36.43 -9.13 -4.84
CA ASN A 40 -36.20 -8.84 -3.42
C ASN A 40 -37.50 -8.60 -2.64
N LYS A 41 -38.68 -8.68 -3.29
CA LYS A 41 -39.97 -8.34 -2.67
C LYS A 41 -40.27 -9.17 -1.42
N ALA A 42 -40.11 -10.50 -1.50
CA ALA A 42 -40.41 -11.39 -0.37
C ALA A 42 -39.50 -11.08 0.83
N GLN A 43 -38.22 -10.82 0.56
CA GLN A 43 -37.25 -10.47 1.59
C GLN A 43 -37.52 -9.08 2.19
N PHE A 44 -37.93 -8.11 1.38
CA PHE A 44 -38.34 -6.79 1.86
C PHE A 44 -39.46 -6.89 2.89
N HIS A 45 -40.52 -7.64 2.58
CA HIS A 45 -41.63 -7.83 3.53
C HIS A 45 -41.22 -8.61 4.79
N LYS A 46 -40.22 -9.48 4.70
CA LYS A 46 -39.67 -10.19 5.86
C LYS A 46 -38.87 -9.26 6.78
N LEU A 47 -38.01 -8.40 6.21
CA LEU A 47 -37.14 -7.48 6.97
C LEU A 47 -37.88 -6.25 7.50
N PHE A 48 -38.87 -5.75 6.74
CA PHE A 48 -39.63 -4.55 7.06
C PHE A 48 -41.14 -4.87 7.10
N PRO A 49 -41.60 -5.62 8.12
CA PRO A 49 -43.00 -6.06 8.21
C PRO A 49 -43.98 -4.91 8.52
N GLU A 50 -43.48 -3.81 9.09
CA GLU A 50 -44.30 -2.69 9.58
C GLU A 50 -44.00 -1.40 8.81
N ILE A 51 -45.04 -0.57 8.66
CA ILE A 51 -44.90 0.80 8.14
C ILE A 51 -44.26 1.66 9.25
N ASP A 52 -43.49 2.68 8.86
CA ASP A 52 -42.79 3.61 9.77
C ASP A 52 -41.71 2.98 10.67
N MET A 53 -41.31 1.73 10.41
CA MET A 53 -40.15 1.11 11.04
C MET A 53 -38.87 1.93 10.75
N PRO A 54 -38.04 2.25 11.76
CA PRO A 54 -36.76 2.89 11.55
C PRO A 54 -35.84 2.03 10.68
N ILE A 55 -35.23 2.64 9.65
CA ILE A 55 -34.30 1.96 8.76
C ILE A 55 -32.96 2.70 8.69
N ALA A 56 -31.88 1.96 8.48
CA ALA A 56 -30.59 2.51 8.09
C ALA A 56 -30.38 2.33 6.58
N ILE A 57 -29.91 3.37 5.90
CA ILE A 57 -29.63 3.33 4.45
C ILE A 57 -28.13 3.62 4.26
N ALA A 58 -27.44 2.74 3.56
CA ALA A 58 -26.04 2.93 3.17
C ALA A 58 -25.93 3.00 1.63
N PRO A 59 -25.14 3.93 1.06
CA PRO A 59 -24.90 3.97 -0.37
C PRO A 59 -24.11 2.73 -0.80
N LEU A 60 -24.61 2.02 -1.81
CA LEU A 60 -23.85 1.00 -2.48
C LEU A 60 -22.75 1.68 -3.30
N LYS A 61 -21.51 1.59 -2.84
CA LYS A 61 -20.34 2.04 -3.60
C LYS A 61 -20.00 0.98 -4.63
N THR A 62 -20.59 1.04 -5.81
CA THR A 62 -20.11 0.28 -6.97
C THR A 62 -18.85 0.98 -7.51
N GLY A 63 -17.75 0.87 -6.77
CA GLY A 63 -16.45 1.37 -7.15
C GLY A 63 -15.64 0.29 -7.85
N GLN A 64 -16.03 -0.08 -9.08
CA GLN A 64 -15.09 -0.61 -10.08
C GLN A 64 -15.55 -0.16 -11.48
N PRO A 65 -14.61 0.18 -12.37
CA PRO A 65 -14.90 0.41 -13.78
C PRO A 65 -15.41 -0.90 -14.42
N GLU A 66 -16.29 -0.76 -15.40
CA GLU A 66 -16.88 -1.84 -16.18
C GLU A 66 -15.82 -2.87 -16.62
N THR A 67 -15.76 -4.02 -15.94
CA THR A 67 -15.15 -5.22 -16.51
C THR A 67 -16.28 -6.14 -16.93
N LYS A 68 -16.38 -6.36 -18.24
CA LYS A 68 -17.19 -7.41 -18.85
C LYS A 68 -16.69 -8.75 -18.31
N GLY A 69 -17.33 -9.28 -17.28
CA GLY A 69 -17.03 -10.58 -16.71
C GLY A 69 -18.28 -11.18 -16.12
N SER A 70 -18.83 -12.16 -16.82
CA SER A 70 -19.90 -13.02 -16.33
C SER A 70 -19.51 -13.67 -15.01
N TRP A 71 -20.45 -13.75 -14.07
CA TRP A 71 -20.34 -14.61 -12.89
C TRP A 71 -20.18 -16.07 -13.35
N PRO A 72 -19.19 -16.84 -12.86
CA PRO A 72 -19.16 -18.27 -13.06
C PRO A 72 -19.71 -18.96 -11.82
N GLY A 73 -20.97 -19.38 -11.88
CA GLY A 73 -21.29 -20.73 -11.41
C GLY A 73 -20.67 -21.70 -12.42
N ASP A 74 -20.05 -22.77 -11.92
CA ASP A 74 -19.41 -23.84 -12.68
C ASP A 74 -17.96 -23.59 -13.14
N ILE A 75 -16.99 -23.66 -12.22
CA ILE A 75 -15.66 -24.22 -12.54
C ILE A 75 -15.18 -25.08 -11.36
N LEU A 76 -15.63 -26.35 -11.34
CA LEU A 76 -14.90 -27.43 -10.69
C LEU A 76 -13.92 -28.00 -11.72
N HIS A 77 -12.71 -28.31 -11.24
CA HIS A 77 -11.56 -28.90 -11.94
C HIS A 77 -10.63 -27.95 -12.69
N THR A 78 -9.57 -27.51 -11.99
CA THR A 78 -8.21 -27.49 -12.54
C THR A 78 -7.21 -27.32 -11.40
N GLU A 79 -6.37 -28.33 -11.21
CA GLU A 79 -5.26 -28.34 -10.25
C GLU A 79 -4.18 -27.36 -10.75
N GLY A 80 -3.73 -26.43 -9.88
CA GLY A 80 -2.51 -25.64 -10.12
C GLY A 80 -2.53 -24.13 -9.87
N LYS A 81 -3.61 -23.49 -9.39
CA LYS A 81 -3.66 -22.00 -9.24
C LYS A 81 -4.37 -21.48 -7.97
N ALA A 82 -3.97 -21.96 -6.79
CA ALA A 82 -4.61 -21.55 -5.54
C ALA A 82 -4.45 -20.05 -5.18
N ALA A 83 -3.37 -19.38 -5.64
CA ALA A 83 -3.13 -17.97 -5.35
C ALA A 83 -3.91 -17.02 -6.27
N ASP A 84 -4.01 -17.33 -7.56
CA ASP A 84 -4.75 -16.51 -8.54
C ASP A 84 -6.26 -16.56 -8.29
N GLN A 85 -6.80 -17.72 -7.91
CA GLN A 85 -8.24 -17.89 -7.65
C GLN A 85 -8.72 -17.14 -6.40
N ALA A 86 -7.89 -16.97 -5.37
CA ALA A 86 -8.24 -16.20 -4.18
C ALA A 86 -8.36 -14.69 -4.45
N VAL A 87 -7.57 -14.16 -5.40
CA VAL A 87 -7.61 -12.76 -5.84
C VAL A 87 -8.86 -12.48 -6.67
N GLU A 88 -9.31 -13.46 -7.44
CA GLU A 88 -10.54 -13.37 -8.24
C GLU A 88 -11.80 -13.40 -7.35
N LEU A 89 -11.75 -14.13 -6.22
CA LEU A 89 -12.83 -14.22 -5.23
C LEU A 89 -12.94 -13.01 -4.28
N LEU A 90 -11.81 -12.42 -3.87
CA LEU A 90 -11.79 -11.30 -2.91
C LEU A 90 -11.71 -9.91 -3.55
N GLY A 91 -11.48 -9.85 -4.86
CA GLY A 91 -11.18 -8.61 -5.57
C GLY A 91 -9.74 -8.13 -5.33
N SER A 92 -9.27 -7.22 -6.18
CA SER A 92 -7.92 -6.67 -6.05
C SER A 92 -7.86 -5.56 -4.99
N PHE A 93 -6.90 -5.61 -4.07
CA PHE A 93 -6.67 -4.59 -3.04
C PHE A 93 -5.82 -3.41 -3.53
N GLY A 94 -5.95 -3.05 -4.81
CA GLY A 94 -5.11 -2.04 -5.45
C GLY A 94 -5.28 -0.64 -4.85
N ASP A 95 -6.51 -0.28 -4.46
CA ASP A 95 -6.81 1.02 -3.87
C ASP A 95 -6.30 1.12 -2.43
N GLU A 96 -6.41 0.04 -1.65
CA GLU A 96 -5.88 -0.08 -0.30
C GLU A 96 -4.35 -0.01 -0.30
N ALA A 97 -3.70 -0.71 -1.22
CA ALA A 97 -2.26 -0.64 -1.43
C ALA A 97 -1.82 0.78 -1.80
N ARG A 98 -2.53 1.44 -2.73
CA ARG A 98 -2.24 2.82 -3.12
C ARG A 98 -2.35 3.78 -1.92
N GLN A 99 -3.42 3.66 -1.13
CA GLN A 99 -3.61 4.49 0.07
C GLN A 99 -2.50 4.24 1.11
N LEU A 100 -2.12 2.98 1.32
CA LEU A 100 -1.00 2.63 2.19
C LEU A 100 0.31 3.26 1.72
N ARG A 101 0.63 3.17 0.42
CA ARG A 101 1.86 3.75 -0.16
C ARG A 101 1.90 5.27 0.00
N GLN A 102 0.75 5.92 -0.12
CA GLN A 102 0.61 7.38 0.01
C GLN A 102 0.60 7.84 1.47
N SER A 103 0.34 6.94 2.42
CA SER A 103 0.41 7.21 3.84
C SER A 103 1.85 7.40 4.33
N SER A 104 2.00 7.79 5.59
CA SER A 104 3.30 7.87 6.26
C SER A 104 3.80 6.53 6.80
N PHE A 105 3.08 5.42 6.60
CA PHE A 105 3.42 4.11 7.19
C PHE A 105 4.88 3.71 6.93
N PHE A 106 5.29 3.68 5.66
CA PHE A 106 6.67 3.35 5.27
C PHE A 106 7.70 4.46 5.51
N ARG A 107 7.31 5.57 6.17
CA ARG A 107 8.25 6.64 6.57
C ARG A 107 8.72 6.51 8.02
N ARG A 108 8.19 5.53 8.74
CA ARG A 108 8.39 5.36 10.17
C ARG A 108 9.60 4.47 10.44
N PRO A 109 10.59 4.91 11.25
CA PRO A 109 11.72 4.08 11.63
C PRO A 109 11.34 2.77 12.30
N GLU A 110 10.25 2.75 13.07
CA GLU A 110 9.76 1.52 13.70
C GLU A 110 9.29 0.49 12.67
N VAL A 111 8.72 0.94 11.55
CA VAL A 111 8.30 0.07 10.45
C VAL A 111 9.53 -0.49 9.74
N TRP A 112 10.57 0.30 9.51
CA TRP A 112 11.82 -0.19 8.90
C TRP A 112 12.47 -1.27 9.76
N ALA A 113 12.57 -1.03 11.07
CA ALA A 113 13.14 -1.98 12.02
C ALA A 113 12.28 -3.24 12.22
N ALA A 114 10.97 -3.17 11.98
CA ALA A 114 10.08 -4.33 12.00
C ALA A 114 10.23 -5.20 10.74
N ILE A 115 10.53 -4.60 9.59
CA ILE A 115 10.64 -5.30 8.29
C ILE A 115 11.98 -6.02 8.13
N GLY A 116 13.04 -5.46 8.67
CA GLY A 116 14.36 -6.06 8.56
C GLY A 116 15.42 -5.24 9.27
N THR A 117 16.66 -5.66 9.10
CA THR A 117 17.84 -5.03 9.68
C THR A 117 18.45 -3.98 8.74
N ASP A 118 19.26 -3.09 9.31
CA ASP A 118 20.02 -2.12 8.53
C ASP A 118 20.98 -2.79 7.54
N ALA A 119 21.57 -3.95 7.90
CA ALA A 119 22.44 -4.71 7.01
C ALA A 119 21.70 -5.23 5.77
N GLU A 120 20.47 -5.74 5.93
CA GLU A 120 19.64 -6.19 4.81
C GLU A 120 19.22 -5.03 3.92
N PHE A 121 18.91 -3.86 4.50
CA PHE A 121 18.65 -2.66 3.71
C PHE A 121 19.88 -2.19 2.94
N GLN A 122 21.06 -2.20 3.58
CA GLN A 122 22.31 -1.87 2.91
C GLN A 122 22.60 -2.84 1.76
N GLU A 123 22.32 -4.12 1.93
CA GLU A 123 22.51 -5.11 0.87
C GLU A 123 21.54 -4.90 -0.29
N TRP A 124 20.27 -4.66 0.02
CA TRP A 124 19.29 -4.28 -0.99
C TRP A 124 19.71 -3.00 -1.75
N CYS A 125 20.26 -2.01 -1.05
CA CYS A 125 20.75 -0.76 -1.65
C CYS A 125 21.83 -1.01 -2.70
N ARG A 126 22.75 -1.95 -2.48
CA ARG A 126 23.83 -2.26 -3.43
C ARG A 126 23.30 -2.75 -4.77
N HIS A 127 22.14 -3.39 -4.78
CA HIS A 127 21.50 -3.88 -6.01
C HIS A 127 20.62 -2.83 -6.71
N GLN A 128 20.60 -1.58 -6.23
CA GLN A 128 19.87 -0.49 -6.88
C GLN A 128 20.79 0.32 -7.77
N LYS A 129 20.22 1.00 -8.78
CA LYS A 129 20.97 1.95 -9.63
C LYS A 129 21.49 3.13 -8.82
N CYS A 130 22.63 3.66 -9.23
CA CYS A 130 23.24 4.85 -8.66
C CYS A 130 22.27 6.04 -8.75
N ILE A 131 22.01 6.71 -7.64
CA ILE A 131 21.05 7.83 -7.59
C ILE A 131 21.52 9.08 -8.36
N VAL A 132 22.80 9.16 -8.74
CA VAL A 132 23.39 10.28 -9.48
C VAL A 132 23.34 9.99 -10.99
N CYS A 133 24.07 8.98 -11.47
CA CYS A 133 24.17 8.70 -12.90
C CYS A 133 23.04 7.81 -13.45
N GLY A 134 22.31 7.07 -12.59
CA GLY A 134 21.26 6.13 -13.00
C GLY A 134 21.78 4.82 -13.64
N ASP A 135 23.08 4.57 -13.55
CA ASP A 135 23.76 3.33 -13.95
C ASP A 135 24.33 2.63 -12.69
N GLY A 136 25.28 1.71 -12.82
CA GLY A 136 26.03 1.20 -11.68
C GLY A 136 27.25 0.37 -12.02
N ASP A 137 27.93 -0.06 -10.96
CA ASP A 137 28.99 -1.05 -11.05
C ASP A 137 28.39 -2.45 -11.18
N TRP A 138 29.16 -3.36 -11.77
CA TRP A 138 28.74 -4.74 -11.99
C TRP A 138 29.74 -5.69 -11.35
N LEU A 139 29.23 -6.63 -10.56
CA LEU A 139 29.99 -7.71 -9.93
C LEU A 139 29.36 -9.03 -10.37
N ASP A 140 30.14 -9.90 -10.99
CA ASP A 140 29.70 -11.22 -11.48
C ASP A 140 28.44 -11.19 -12.38
N GLY A 141 28.27 -10.11 -13.15
CA GLY A 141 27.14 -9.93 -14.05
C GLY A 141 25.88 -9.37 -13.41
N GLU A 142 25.93 -9.03 -12.12
CA GLU A 142 24.83 -8.37 -11.40
C GLU A 142 25.20 -6.95 -11.01
N LEU A 143 24.19 -6.08 -10.95
CA LEU A 143 24.35 -4.70 -10.51
C LEU A 143 24.72 -4.70 -9.02
N TYR A 144 25.90 -4.16 -8.70
CA TYR A 144 26.43 -4.16 -7.34
C TYR A 144 27.19 -2.87 -7.04
N ASN A 145 26.43 -1.86 -6.62
CA ASN A 145 26.90 -0.55 -6.19
C ASN A 145 27.35 -0.55 -4.72
N GLN A 146 27.77 0.61 -4.23
CA GLN A 146 28.11 0.83 -2.82
C GLN A 146 26.94 1.41 -2.03
N ALA A 147 26.75 0.95 -0.80
CA ALA A 147 25.81 1.52 0.16
C ALA A 147 26.42 2.77 0.84
N ALA A 148 26.24 3.91 0.19
CA ALA A 148 26.83 5.18 0.59
C ALA A 148 26.01 5.86 1.70
N HIS A 149 26.65 6.18 2.82
CA HIS A 149 25.96 6.74 3.99
C HIS A 149 25.71 8.25 3.85
N VAL A 150 24.45 8.64 4.05
CA VAL A 150 23.98 10.01 4.15
C VAL A 150 24.18 10.48 5.59
N ARG A 151 25.33 11.11 5.86
CA ARG A 151 25.71 11.52 7.23
C ARG A 151 25.03 12.82 7.62
N ARG A 152 24.47 12.86 8.82
CA ARG A 152 23.95 14.09 9.45
C ARG A 152 24.61 14.27 10.80
N VAL A 153 24.96 15.51 11.14
CA VAL A 153 25.43 15.85 12.47
C VAL A 153 24.18 15.92 13.35
N SER A 154 23.87 14.86 14.09
CA SER A 154 22.86 14.93 15.14
C SER A 154 23.48 15.65 16.35
N GLU A 155 22.91 16.80 16.73
CA GLU A 155 23.07 17.47 18.03
C GLU A 155 24.48 17.43 18.66
N GLY A 156 25.49 17.97 17.95
CA GLY A 156 26.82 18.21 18.54
C GLY A 156 27.74 16.99 18.68
N ALA A 157 27.31 15.79 18.27
CA ALA A 157 28.21 14.64 18.15
C ALA A 157 28.82 14.56 16.73
N GLY A 158 30.12 14.26 16.66
CA GLY A 158 30.88 14.26 15.41
C GLY A 158 30.32 13.34 14.31
N THR A 159 30.81 13.52 13.07
CA THR A 159 30.39 12.81 11.83
C THR A 159 30.68 11.30 11.80
N SER A 160 31.03 10.71 12.95
CA SER A 160 31.46 9.31 13.08
C SER A 160 30.31 8.34 13.34
N ILE A 161 29.15 8.82 13.81
CA ILE A 161 27.98 7.96 14.02
C ILE A 161 27.17 7.89 12.73
N LYS A 162 27.03 6.67 12.21
CA LYS A 162 26.22 6.36 11.03
C LYS A 162 24.80 6.01 11.50
N PRO A 163 23.77 6.80 11.19
CA PRO A 163 22.41 6.46 11.58
C PRO A 163 21.95 5.20 10.82
N ALA A 164 21.10 4.38 11.45
CA ALA A 164 20.49 3.25 10.77
C ALA A 164 19.58 3.72 9.62
N TYR A 165 19.46 2.90 8.57
CA TYR A 165 18.69 3.13 7.36
C TYR A 165 19.08 4.42 6.65
N SER A 166 20.36 4.79 6.73
CA SER A 166 20.89 6.05 6.20
C SER A 166 21.68 5.95 4.92
N THR A 167 21.57 4.85 4.19
CA THR A 167 22.30 4.64 2.94
C THR A 167 21.50 4.95 1.69
N VAL A 168 22.22 5.30 0.63
CA VAL A 168 21.74 5.38 -0.76
C VAL A 168 22.67 4.58 -1.65
N SER A 169 22.18 4.16 -2.81
CA SER A 169 23.02 3.46 -3.81
C SER A 169 23.84 4.45 -4.63
N LEU A 170 25.16 4.26 -4.65
CA LEU A 170 26.08 4.99 -5.53
C LEU A 170 27.07 4.02 -6.18
N CYS A 171 27.34 4.21 -7.47
CA CYS A 171 28.47 3.53 -8.10
C CYS A 171 29.79 4.05 -7.54
N THR A 172 30.86 3.29 -7.71
CA THR A 172 32.19 3.57 -7.17
C THR A 172 32.69 4.94 -7.63
N THR A 173 32.42 5.28 -8.90
CA THR A 173 32.77 6.59 -9.46
C THR A 173 32.08 7.72 -8.70
N ASP A 174 30.76 7.68 -8.55
CA ASP A 174 30.01 8.77 -7.91
C ASP A 174 30.19 8.77 -6.37
N HIS A 175 30.40 7.60 -5.76
CA HIS A 175 30.66 7.51 -4.33
C HIS A 175 32.03 8.07 -3.97
N ILE A 176 33.09 7.62 -4.66
CA ILE A 176 34.47 7.98 -4.31
C ILE A 176 34.83 9.36 -4.87
N LEU A 177 34.60 9.60 -6.16
CA LEU A 177 35.09 10.82 -6.82
C LEU A 177 34.19 12.02 -6.54
N GLU A 178 32.89 11.83 -6.36
CA GLU A 178 31.99 12.96 -6.10
C GLU A 178 31.72 13.10 -4.59
N GLN A 179 31.08 12.11 -3.97
CA GLN A 179 30.61 12.27 -2.60
C GLN A 179 31.75 12.30 -1.58
N HIS A 180 32.70 11.36 -1.62
CA HIS A 180 33.79 11.31 -0.64
C HIS A 180 34.80 12.45 -0.82
N GLN A 181 35.21 12.76 -2.06
CA GLN A 181 36.23 13.79 -2.32
C GLN A 181 35.68 15.22 -2.27
N HIS A 182 34.46 15.44 -2.76
CA HIS A 182 33.92 16.78 -2.99
C HIS A 182 32.60 17.06 -2.24
N GLY A 183 32.07 16.07 -1.52
CA GLY A 183 30.86 16.17 -0.73
C GLY A 183 29.57 16.01 -1.54
N GLU A 184 28.44 16.00 -0.83
CA GLU A 184 27.10 15.82 -1.41
C GLU A 184 26.76 16.88 -2.48
N THR A 185 27.33 18.09 -2.38
CA THR A 185 27.10 19.18 -3.37
C THR A 185 27.59 18.82 -4.77
N ALA A 186 28.76 18.17 -4.89
CA ALA A 186 29.31 17.78 -6.18
C ALA A 186 28.47 16.69 -6.84
N ALA A 187 28.12 15.66 -6.07
CA ALA A 187 27.25 14.58 -6.53
C ALA A 187 25.88 15.10 -6.99
N TYR A 188 25.24 16.02 -6.25
CA TYR A 188 23.96 16.59 -6.66
C TYR A 188 24.08 17.49 -7.89
N ARG A 189 25.15 18.30 -8.01
CA ARG A 189 25.39 19.10 -9.22
C ARG A 189 25.54 18.21 -10.45
N LYS A 190 26.32 17.13 -10.34
CA LYS A 190 26.48 16.16 -11.42
C LYS A 190 25.14 15.55 -11.84
N TYR A 191 24.30 15.18 -10.87
CA TYR A 191 22.94 14.72 -11.15
C TYR A 191 22.13 15.77 -11.94
N LEU A 192 22.16 17.04 -11.54
CA LEU A 192 21.43 18.11 -12.25
C LEU A 192 21.93 18.29 -13.68
N THR A 193 23.25 18.30 -13.89
CA THR A 193 23.84 18.41 -15.22
C THR A 193 23.45 17.21 -16.09
N MET A 194 23.64 15.99 -15.58
CA MET A 194 23.42 14.76 -16.36
C MET A 194 21.95 14.47 -16.63
N LYS A 195 21.06 14.70 -15.66
CA LYS A 195 19.65 14.29 -15.77
C LYS A 195 18.73 15.42 -16.22
N LEU A 196 19.07 16.67 -15.91
CA LEU A 196 18.21 17.83 -16.18
C LEU A 196 18.87 18.86 -17.12
N GLY A 197 20.11 18.64 -17.55
CA GLY A 197 20.85 19.62 -18.35
C GLY A 197 21.05 20.96 -17.63
N ASN A 198 21.07 20.94 -16.29
CA ASN A 198 21.07 22.14 -15.46
C ASN A 198 22.38 22.29 -14.69
N GLU A 199 23.17 23.30 -15.06
CA GLU A 199 24.49 23.59 -14.48
C GLU A 199 24.45 24.67 -13.38
N ARG A 200 23.27 24.93 -12.80
CA ARG A 200 23.15 25.94 -11.76
C ARG A 200 24.05 25.65 -10.56
N GLN A 201 24.38 26.71 -9.83
CA GLN A 201 24.95 26.55 -8.51
C GLN A 201 23.95 25.91 -7.55
N VAL A 202 24.49 25.08 -6.67
CA VAL A 202 23.76 24.28 -5.69
C VAL A 202 24.35 24.59 -4.34
N THR A 203 23.49 24.94 -3.39
CA THR A 203 23.88 25.16 -2.00
C THR A 203 24.06 23.82 -1.29
N LEU A 204 24.85 23.82 -0.21
CA LEU A 204 25.04 22.62 0.62
C LEU A 204 23.72 22.09 1.18
N GLN A 205 22.79 22.99 1.56
CA GLN A 205 21.50 22.59 2.13
C GLN A 205 20.63 21.89 1.08
N GLU A 206 20.57 22.41 -0.15
CA GLU A 206 19.82 21.75 -1.22
C GLU A 206 20.35 20.35 -1.54
N ALA A 207 21.67 20.15 -1.51
CA ALA A 207 22.28 18.85 -1.70
C ALA A 207 21.93 17.88 -0.56
N LYS A 208 21.99 18.34 0.69
CA LYS A 208 21.55 17.55 1.84
C LYS A 208 20.09 17.14 1.73
N ASP A 209 19.20 18.09 1.45
CA ASP A 209 17.77 17.82 1.30
C ASP A 209 17.48 16.84 0.17
N TRP A 210 18.25 16.89 -0.92
CA TRP A 210 18.16 15.94 -2.01
C TRP A 210 18.60 14.53 -1.57
N PHE A 211 19.75 14.39 -0.91
CA PHE A 211 20.22 13.10 -0.38
C PHE A 211 19.28 12.51 0.68
N ASP A 212 18.74 13.34 1.58
CA ASP A 212 17.76 12.89 2.58
C ASP A 212 16.48 12.36 1.91
N ARG A 213 16.02 13.03 0.85
CA ARG A 213 14.87 12.57 0.08
C ARG A 213 15.16 11.24 -0.62
N ARG A 214 16.33 11.11 -1.27
CA ARG A 214 16.74 9.86 -1.93
C ARG A 214 16.88 8.71 -0.94
N ARG A 215 17.42 8.95 0.25
CA ARG A 215 17.44 7.97 1.34
C ARG A 215 16.03 7.53 1.71
N ILE A 216 15.13 8.48 1.96
CA ILE A 216 13.75 8.17 2.35
C ILE A 216 13.00 7.41 1.25
N GLU A 217 13.21 7.76 -0.02
CA GLU A 217 12.67 7.03 -1.16
C GLU A 217 13.20 5.58 -1.21
N ALA A 218 14.51 5.40 -1.01
CA ALA A 218 15.15 4.08 -1.01
C ALA A 218 14.62 3.18 0.10
N VAL A 219 14.59 3.65 1.36
CA VAL A 219 14.09 2.84 2.48
C VAL A 219 12.60 2.55 2.36
N GLN A 220 11.79 3.48 1.85
CA GLN A 220 10.38 3.22 1.56
C GLN A 220 10.20 2.12 0.51
N GLN A 221 11.01 2.16 -0.55
CA GLN A 221 10.91 1.18 -1.62
C GLN A 221 11.39 -0.20 -1.16
N TRP A 222 12.48 -0.27 -0.41
CA TRP A 222 12.92 -1.51 0.24
C TRP A 222 11.84 -2.07 1.14
N ALA A 223 11.35 -1.27 2.09
CA ALA A 223 10.31 -1.69 3.03
C ALA A 223 9.04 -2.19 2.32
N TRP A 224 8.65 -1.52 1.24
CA TRP A 224 7.51 -1.91 0.41
C TRP A 224 7.70 -3.25 -0.31
N GLU A 225 8.87 -3.53 -0.87
CA GLU A 225 9.09 -4.82 -1.56
C GLU A 225 9.32 -5.95 -0.55
N THR A 226 10.06 -5.70 0.53
CA THR A 226 10.36 -6.70 1.56
C THR A 226 9.10 -7.15 2.29
N LEU A 227 8.26 -6.21 2.75
CA LEU A 227 7.03 -6.57 3.45
C LEU A 227 6.06 -7.35 2.56
N LYS A 228 5.97 -6.99 1.28
CA LYS A 228 5.15 -7.73 0.30
C LYS A 228 5.61 -9.19 0.17
N ALA A 229 6.93 -9.40 0.09
CA ALA A 229 7.52 -10.72 0.01
C ALA A 229 7.32 -11.51 1.31
N GLU A 230 7.45 -10.88 2.48
CA GLU A 230 7.19 -11.49 3.79
C GLU A 230 5.74 -11.94 3.94
N LEU A 231 4.79 -11.17 3.39
CA LEU A 231 3.38 -11.54 3.31
C LEU A 231 3.08 -12.59 2.22
N GLY A 232 4.11 -13.12 1.54
CA GLY A 232 4.00 -14.19 0.54
C GLY A 232 3.21 -13.78 -0.70
N CYS A 233 3.25 -12.50 -1.08
CA CYS A 233 2.53 -11.93 -2.21
C CYS A 233 3.50 -11.47 -3.32
N GLU A 234 3.13 -11.66 -4.58
CA GLU A 234 3.92 -11.15 -5.71
C GLU A 234 3.56 -9.69 -6.04
N SER A 235 2.31 -9.33 -5.75
CA SER A 235 1.75 -8.00 -6.01
C SER A 235 1.04 -7.47 -4.78
N TRP A 236 1.17 -6.17 -4.53
CA TRP A 236 0.43 -5.48 -3.47
C TRP A 236 -1.10 -5.52 -3.66
N LYS A 237 -1.57 -5.78 -4.89
CA LYS A 237 -3.00 -6.02 -5.15
C LYS A 237 -3.52 -7.31 -4.50
N GLN A 238 -2.61 -8.21 -4.12
CA GLN A 238 -2.91 -9.51 -3.50
C GLN A 238 -2.77 -9.45 -1.97
N VAL A 239 -2.17 -8.38 -1.43
CA VAL A 239 -1.95 -8.25 0.02
C VAL A 239 -3.29 -8.02 0.70
N TYR A 240 -3.68 -9.00 1.50
CA TYR A 240 -4.96 -8.97 2.19
C TYR A 240 -4.92 -8.00 3.37
N PRO A 241 -5.82 -7.01 3.46
CA PRO A 241 -5.76 -5.98 4.50
C PRO A 241 -5.70 -6.51 5.95
N PRO A 242 -6.46 -7.55 6.34
CA PRO A 242 -6.32 -8.16 7.67
C PRO A 242 -4.97 -8.83 7.93
N ASP A 243 -4.33 -9.43 6.92
CA ASP A 243 -3.01 -10.06 7.08
C ASP A 243 -1.95 -8.99 7.36
N LEU A 244 -2.00 -7.87 6.62
CA LEU A 244 -1.13 -6.72 6.88
C LEU A 244 -1.39 -6.11 8.27
N LEU A 245 -2.66 -6.01 8.70
CA LEU A 245 -2.98 -5.50 10.03
C LEU A 245 -2.44 -6.42 11.12
N LYS A 246 -2.64 -7.73 10.99
CA LYS A 246 -2.11 -8.74 11.91
C LYS A 246 -0.58 -8.70 11.99
N TRP A 247 0.09 -8.54 10.85
CA TRP A 247 1.53 -8.32 10.80
C TRP A 247 1.92 -7.05 11.55
N ALA A 248 1.23 -5.94 11.29
CA ALA A 248 1.53 -4.65 11.91
C ALA A 248 1.28 -4.66 13.43
N GLU A 249 0.29 -5.41 13.92
CA GLU A 249 0.00 -5.59 15.34
C GLU A 249 1.07 -6.44 16.02
N ALA A 250 1.45 -7.57 15.40
CA ALA A 250 2.53 -8.43 15.90
C ALA A 250 3.85 -7.67 16.09
N HIS A 251 4.13 -6.72 15.18
CA HIS A 251 5.32 -5.87 15.22
C HIS A 251 5.10 -4.53 15.96
N LYS A 252 3.93 -4.29 16.55
CA LYS A 252 3.58 -3.06 17.29
C LYS A 252 3.70 -1.77 16.46
N VAL A 253 3.43 -1.85 15.16
CA VAL A 253 3.46 -0.72 14.22
C VAL A 253 2.08 -0.35 13.65
N ALA A 254 1.01 -1.08 14.00
CA ALA A 254 -0.36 -0.85 13.51
C ALA A 254 -0.92 0.57 13.81
N ALA A 255 -0.66 1.12 15.00
CA ALA A 255 -0.94 2.51 15.38
C ALA A 255 -0.33 2.82 16.75
N THR A 256 0.36 3.95 16.93
CA THR A 256 0.64 4.51 18.26
C THR A 256 -0.29 5.70 18.50
N ALA A 257 -0.88 5.75 19.70
CA ALA A 257 -2.00 6.59 20.11
C ALA A 257 -1.75 8.11 20.17
N SER A 258 -0.72 8.62 19.50
CA SER A 258 -0.30 10.03 19.57
C SER A 258 -0.25 10.67 18.19
N GLY A 259 -1.42 10.88 17.58
CA GLY A 259 -1.64 11.88 16.53
C GLY A 259 -0.97 11.69 15.16
N GLY A 260 -0.27 10.57 14.92
CA GLY A 260 0.34 10.25 13.63
C GLY A 260 -0.55 9.35 12.78
N LEU A 261 -0.85 9.77 11.55
CA LEU A 261 -1.62 9.08 10.52
C LEU A 261 -1.55 7.54 10.59
N THR A 262 -2.70 6.96 10.93
CA THR A 262 -3.01 5.54 11.10
C THR A 262 -3.07 4.80 9.76
N MET A 263 -2.97 3.46 9.79
CA MET A 263 -3.46 2.61 8.69
C MET A 263 -4.83 3.15 8.22
N PRO A 264 -5.09 3.25 6.90
CA PRO A 264 -6.32 3.87 6.41
C PRO A 264 -7.54 3.24 7.08
N ARG A 265 -8.50 4.06 7.54
CA ARG A 265 -9.64 3.63 8.37
C ARG A 265 -10.41 2.43 7.80
N ARG A 266 -10.38 2.24 6.47
CA ARG A 266 -10.97 1.09 5.76
C ARG A 266 -10.34 -0.26 6.11
N TYR A 267 -9.11 -0.31 6.61
CA TYR A 267 -8.46 -1.55 7.05
C TYR A 267 -9.11 -2.16 8.31
N TYR A 268 -9.94 -1.39 9.03
CA TYR A 268 -10.57 -1.80 10.28
C TYR A 268 -12.04 -2.19 10.13
N ASP A 269 -12.65 -2.00 8.96
CA ASP A 269 -14.05 -2.38 8.69
C ASP A 269 -14.11 -3.78 8.06
N THR A 270 -15.21 -4.51 8.32
CA THR A 270 -15.38 -5.96 8.15
C THR A 270 -14.89 -6.53 6.80
N TYR A 271 -13.75 -7.22 6.82
CA TYR A 271 -13.37 -8.16 5.78
C TYR A 271 -13.70 -9.59 6.24
N PRO A 272 -14.21 -10.48 5.37
CA PRO A 272 -14.47 -11.89 5.72
C PRO A 272 -13.18 -12.63 6.11
N GLU A 273 -13.23 -13.79 6.74
CA GLU A 273 -11.99 -14.55 6.95
C GLU A 273 -11.36 -14.96 5.61
N ARG A 274 -10.02 -14.91 5.52
CA ARG A 274 -9.31 -15.39 4.34
C ARG A 274 -9.60 -16.89 4.21
N PRO A 275 -10.13 -17.39 3.07
CA PRO A 275 -10.32 -18.82 2.90
C PRO A 275 -8.97 -19.54 3.09
N ALA A 276 -9.00 -20.64 3.84
CA ALA A 276 -7.80 -21.39 4.19
C ALA A 276 -7.00 -21.71 2.91
N ARG A 277 -5.69 -21.44 2.96
CA ARG A 277 -4.77 -21.85 1.89
C ARG A 277 -4.85 -23.37 1.83
N ILE A 278 -5.33 -23.92 0.72
CA ILE A 278 -5.23 -25.35 0.47
C ILE A 278 -3.74 -25.61 0.28
N GLU A 279 -3.11 -26.20 1.29
CA GLU A 279 -1.74 -26.67 1.20
C GLU A 279 -1.71 -27.82 0.17
N SER A 280 -0.97 -27.62 -0.91
CA SER A 280 -0.71 -28.61 -1.96
C SER A 280 0.49 -29.46 -1.62
#